data_AF-A0A7K2QDC0-F1
#
_entry.id   AF-A0A7K2QDC0-F1
#
_cell.length_a   1.000
_cell.length_b   1.000
_cell.length_c   1.000
_cell.angle_alpha   90.00
_cell.angle_beta   90.00
_cell.angle_gamma   90.00
#
_symmetry.space_group_name_H-M   'P 1'
#
loop_
_entity.id
_entity.type
_entity.pdbx_description
1 polymer ?
#
loop_
_entity_poly.entity_id
_entity_poly.type
_entity_poly.pdbx_seq_one_letter_code
_entity_poly.pdbx_strand_id
1 'polypeptide(L)'
;FDAIKGGRASVVTDAVARFSKRGIVLASGEELEADVVVTATGLNLQLFGGMPLVVDGRQVDLADALCYRGMLLSGIPNWAMAIGYTTSSWTLKVSLMCRYFIDLVRHMDARGYDTVVPVAPSGT
;
A
#
# COMPACT_ATOMS: atom_id res chain seq x y z
N PHE A 1 -3.20 20.23 18.39
CA PHE A 1 -2.32 20.81 19.43
C PHE A 1 -3.07 21.29 20.67
N ASP A 2 -4.37 21.59 20.61
CA ASP A 2 -5.12 22.11 21.77
C ASP A 2 -5.12 21.17 22.99
N ALA A 3 -5.09 19.85 22.78
CA ALA A 3 -4.94 18.88 23.86
C ALA A 3 -3.59 19.01 24.58
N ILE A 4 -2.49 19.21 23.83
CA ILE A 4 -1.15 19.43 24.38
C ILE A 4 -1.10 20.79 25.09
N LYS A 5 -1.59 21.86 24.45
CA LYS A 5 -1.65 23.21 25.03
C LYS A 5 -2.48 23.24 26.33
N GLY A 6 -3.55 22.47 26.38
CA GLY A 6 -4.40 22.32 27.57
C GLY A 6 -3.87 21.33 28.61
N GLY A 7 -2.65 20.80 28.45
CA GLY A 7 -2.03 19.88 29.42
C GLY A 7 -2.68 18.49 29.52
N ARG A 8 -3.57 18.13 28.58
CA ARG A 8 -4.29 16.83 28.56
C ARG A 8 -3.56 15.75 27.76
N ALA A 9 -2.44 16.09 27.14
CA ALA A 9 -1.59 15.17 26.40
C ALA A 9 -0.13 15.59 26.52
N SER A 10 0.77 14.62 26.64
CA SER A 10 2.22 14.81 26.63
C SER A 10 2.84 14.11 25.41
N VAL A 11 4.05 14.54 25.05
CA VAL A 11 4.88 13.89 24.04
C VAL A 11 6.17 13.48 24.72
N VAL A 12 6.52 12.21 24.61
CA VAL A 12 7.77 11.66 25.12
C VAL A 12 8.62 11.23 23.94
N THR A 13 9.88 11.65 23.91
CA THR A 13 10.86 11.28 22.88
C THR A 13 11.93 10.42 23.54
N ASP A 14 11.80 9.11 23.42
CA ASP A 14 12.73 8.11 23.94
C ASP A 14 12.53 6.78 23.20
N ALA A 15 13.41 5.80 23.42
CA ALA A 15 13.25 4.43 22.94
C ALA A 15 12.45 3.58 23.94
N VAL A 16 11.54 2.76 23.43
CA VAL A 16 10.84 1.76 24.24
C VAL A 16 11.79 0.61 24.55
N ALA A 17 12.03 0.34 25.84
CA ALA A 17 12.85 -0.80 26.27
C ALA A 17 12.03 -2.08 26.39
N ARG A 18 10.84 -2.01 27.02
CA ARG A 18 9.89 -3.14 27.13
C ARG A 18 8.52 -2.68 27.61
N PHE A 19 7.55 -3.58 27.51
CA PHE A 19 6.27 -3.46 28.23
C PHE A 19 6.39 -4.00 29.66
N SER A 20 5.64 -3.42 30.58
CA SER A 20 5.45 -3.91 31.95
C SER A 20 3.96 -4.26 32.17
N LYS A 21 3.63 -4.73 33.37
CA LYS A 21 2.23 -4.92 33.77
C LYS A 21 1.45 -3.60 33.93
N ARG A 22 2.15 -2.48 34.08
CA ARG A 22 1.54 -1.16 34.31
C ARG A 22 1.60 -0.24 33.10
N GLY A 23 2.43 -0.55 32.09
CA GLY A 23 2.58 0.29 30.90
C GLY A 23 3.88 0.04 30.13
N ILE A 24 4.63 1.10 29.83
CA ILE A 24 5.82 1.09 28.96
C ILE A 24 7.05 1.58 29.72
N VAL A 25 8.12 0.79 29.73
CA VAL A 25 9.43 1.20 30.28
C VAL A 25 10.31 1.70 29.15
N LEU A 26 10.83 2.90 29.31
CA LEU A 26 11.74 3.56 28.36
C LEU A 26 13.19 3.14 28.60
N ALA A 27 14.05 3.34 27.61
CA ALA A 27 15.48 3.05 27.70
C ALA A 27 16.19 3.91 28.78
N SER A 28 15.66 5.11 29.06
CA SER A 28 16.07 5.94 30.19
C SER A 28 15.74 5.37 31.57
N GLY A 29 14.87 4.36 31.64
CA GLY A 29 14.41 3.74 32.88
C GLY A 29 13.10 4.29 33.44
N GLU A 30 12.56 5.38 32.87
CA GLU A 30 11.22 5.88 33.21
C GLU A 30 10.14 4.87 32.81
N GLU A 31 9.08 4.76 33.60
CA GLU A 31 7.91 3.95 33.30
C GLU A 31 6.69 4.83 33.08
N LEU A 32 6.14 4.77 31.87
CA LEU A 32 4.89 5.42 31.49
C LEU A 32 3.73 4.47 31.83
N GLU A 33 2.97 4.78 32.88
CA GLU A 33 1.79 4.02 33.25
C GLU A 33 0.66 4.21 32.23
N ALA A 34 0.02 3.13 31.83
CA ALA A 34 -1.08 3.13 30.86
C ALA A 34 -1.98 1.91 31.06
N ASP A 35 -3.30 2.13 31.12
CA ASP A 35 -4.28 1.05 31.11
C ASP A 35 -4.49 0.46 29.71
N VAL A 36 -4.24 1.26 28.66
CA VAL A 36 -4.44 0.89 27.25
C VAL A 36 -3.27 1.41 26.43
N VAL A 37 -2.73 0.55 25.55
CA VAL A 37 -1.71 0.93 24.56
C VAL A 37 -2.26 0.74 23.15
N VAL A 38 -2.16 1.78 22.33
CA VAL A 38 -2.58 1.77 20.92
C VAL A 38 -1.35 1.83 20.02
N THR A 39 -1.09 0.77 19.25
CA THR A 39 0.04 0.72 18.32
C THR A 39 -0.32 1.38 16.99
N ALA A 40 -0.12 2.69 16.90
CA ALA A 40 -0.27 3.45 15.65
C ALA A 40 0.99 3.37 14.75
N THR A 41 1.59 2.18 14.62
CA THR A 41 2.92 1.94 14.00
C THR A 41 2.87 1.71 12.48
N GLY A 42 1.75 2.01 11.83
CA GLY A 42 1.59 1.82 10.39
C GLY A 42 1.31 0.37 9.97
N LEU A 43 1.74 0.02 8.76
CA LEU A 43 1.39 -1.23 8.08
C LEU A 43 2.64 -1.92 7.53
N ASN A 44 2.70 -3.26 7.60
CA ASN A 44 3.59 -4.06 6.76
C ASN A 44 2.78 -4.56 5.55
N LEU A 45 3.06 -4.02 4.37
CA LEU A 45 2.26 -4.27 3.18
C LEU A 45 2.77 -5.50 2.42
N GLN A 46 1.87 -6.44 2.16
CA GLN A 46 2.11 -7.57 1.28
C GLN A 46 1.20 -7.45 0.04
N LEU A 47 1.81 -7.25 -1.13
CA LEU A 47 1.05 -7.12 -2.38
C LEU A 47 0.25 -8.40 -2.66
N PHE A 48 -1.01 -8.22 -3.05
CA PHE A 48 -1.94 -9.28 -3.43
C PHE A 48 -2.08 -10.43 -2.42
N GLY A 49 -1.83 -10.14 -1.14
CA GLY A 49 -1.89 -11.15 -0.07
C GLY A 49 -0.83 -12.25 -0.19
N GLY A 50 0.23 -12.03 -0.98
CA GLY A 50 1.28 -13.02 -1.21
C GLY A 50 0.91 -14.09 -2.25
N MET A 51 -0.18 -13.89 -2.99
CA MET A 51 -0.58 -14.77 -4.07
C MET A 51 0.51 -14.80 -5.15
N PRO A 52 0.98 -16.00 -5.59
CA PRO A 52 1.93 -16.09 -6.68
C PRO A 52 1.24 -15.67 -7.99
N LEU A 53 1.92 -14.84 -8.77
CA LEU A 53 1.53 -14.54 -10.15
C LEU A 53 2.38 -15.38 -11.10
N VAL A 54 1.72 -16.08 -12.02
CA VAL A 54 2.37 -16.96 -12.99
C VAL A 54 1.82 -16.65 -14.37
N VAL A 55 2.72 -16.43 -15.33
CA VAL A 55 2.40 -16.22 -16.74
C VAL A 55 3.16 -17.27 -17.55
N ASP A 56 2.45 -18.04 -18.38
CA ASP A 56 3.01 -19.12 -19.20
C ASP A 56 3.90 -20.10 -18.41
N GLY A 57 3.48 -20.45 -17.19
CA GLY A 57 4.20 -21.36 -16.30
C GLY A 57 5.42 -20.75 -15.60
N ARG A 58 5.70 -19.46 -15.79
CA ARG A 58 6.82 -18.74 -15.15
C ARG A 58 6.30 -17.82 -14.06
N GLN A 59 6.88 -17.93 -12.88
CA GLN A 59 6.57 -17.02 -11.78
C GLN A 59 7.02 -15.61 -12.14
N VAL A 60 6.14 -14.64 -11.95
CA VAL A 60 6.42 -13.22 -12.13
C VAL A 60 6.98 -12.68 -10.82
N ASP A 61 8.17 -12.07 -10.88
CA ASP A 61 8.64 -11.21 -9.80
C ASP A 61 8.01 -9.83 -9.95
N LEU A 62 7.28 -9.40 -8.92
CA LEU A 62 6.65 -8.08 -8.90
C LEU A 62 7.66 -6.94 -8.81
N ALA A 63 8.86 -7.20 -8.30
CA ALA A 63 9.94 -6.22 -8.26
C ALA A 63 10.41 -5.80 -9.66
N ASP A 64 10.28 -6.70 -10.63
CA ASP A 64 10.68 -6.46 -12.03
C ASP A 64 9.55 -5.85 -12.88
N ALA A 65 8.32 -5.85 -12.36
CA ALA A 65 7.15 -5.36 -13.09
C ALA A 65 6.99 -3.84 -12.97
N LEU A 66 6.86 -3.15 -14.11
CA LEU A 66 6.53 -1.73 -14.16
C LEU A 66 5.02 -1.51 -14.15
N CYS A 67 4.59 -0.52 -13.37
CA CYS A 67 3.18 -0.17 -13.24
C CYS A 67 2.75 0.85 -14.31
N TYR A 68 1.94 0.40 -15.27
CA TYR A 68 1.33 1.26 -16.28
C TYR A 68 0.03 1.90 -15.76
N ARG A 69 -0.02 3.23 -15.81
CA ARG A 69 -1.15 4.06 -15.34
C ARG A 69 -1.60 3.76 -13.90
N GLY A 70 -0.70 3.26 -13.06
CA GLY A 70 -1.02 2.95 -11.66
C GLY A 70 -1.89 1.70 -11.48
N MET A 71 -2.14 0.92 -12.55
CA MET A 71 -3.18 -0.10 -12.59
C MET A 71 -2.76 -1.41 -13.26
N LEU A 72 -2.13 -1.36 -14.43
CA LEU A 72 -1.68 -2.56 -15.15
C LEU A 72 -0.21 -2.85 -14.83
N LEU A 73 0.20 -4.11 -14.87
CA LEU A 73 1.59 -4.52 -14.61
C LEU A 73 2.24 -5.07 -15.88
N SER A 74 3.46 -4.62 -16.17
CA SER A 74 4.18 -5.02 -17.39
C SER A 74 4.37 -6.54 -17.46
N GLY A 75 4.11 -7.12 -18.62
CA GLY A 75 4.25 -8.56 -18.85
C GLY A 75 3.14 -9.42 -18.24
N ILE A 76 2.15 -8.84 -17.56
CA ILE A 76 1.01 -9.57 -17.01
C ILE A 76 -0.25 -9.29 -17.86
N PRO A 77 -0.75 -10.27 -18.62
CA PRO A 77 -1.90 -10.09 -19.49
C PRO A 77 -3.20 -9.96 -18.69
N ASN A 78 -4.10 -9.07 -19.13
CA ASN A 78 -5.46 -8.90 -18.62
C ASN A 78 -5.57 -8.70 -17.09
N TRP A 79 -4.51 -8.19 -16.46
CA TRP A 79 -4.44 -7.94 -15.03
C TRP A 79 -4.58 -6.46 -14.70
N ALA A 80 -5.38 -6.14 -13.67
CA ALA A 80 -5.52 -4.79 -13.15
C ALA A 80 -5.53 -4.78 -11.61
N MET A 81 -4.95 -3.74 -11.03
CA MET A 81 -4.98 -3.43 -9.60
C MET A 81 -5.34 -1.96 -9.37
N ALA A 82 -5.83 -1.60 -8.20
CA ALA A 82 -6.14 -0.21 -7.87
C ALA A 82 -5.28 0.27 -6.71
N ILE A 83 -4.23 1.03 -7.01
CA ILE A 83 -3.41 1.72 -5.99
C ILE A 83 -3.68 3.22 -6.05
N GLY A 84 -4.26 3.77 -4.98
CA GLY A 84 -4.60 5.18 -4.86
C GLY A 84 -3.39 6.11 -4.65
N TYR A 85 -3.65 7.35 -4.24
CA TYR A 85 -2.59 8.25 -3.80
C TYR A 85 -2.13 7.88 -2.38
N THR A 86 -0.83 8.07 -2.12
CA THR A 86 -0.24 7.90 -0.78
C THR A 86 -0.41 9.14 0.09
N THR A 87 -0.35 10.34 -0.51
CA THR A 87 -0.39 11.65 0.17
C THR A 87 -1.66 12.46 -0.11
N SER A 88 -2.64 11.86 -0.77
CA SER A 88 -3.92 12.48 -1.11
C SER A 88 -5.02 11.43 -1.01
N SER A 89 -6.29 11.83 -1.17
CA SER A 89 -7.39 10.89 -1.07
C SER A 89 -7.22 9.73 -2.06
N TRP A 90 -7.26 8.51 -1.51
CA TRP A 90 -7.17 7.27 -2.27
C TRP A 90 -8.20 7.20 -3.40
N THR A 91 -9.43 7.66 -3.13
CA THR A 91 -10.58 7.55 -4.04
C THR A 91 -10.44 8.40 -5.31
N LEU A 92 -9.65 9.48 -5.27
CA LEU A 92 -9.42 10.34 -6.44
C LEU A 92 -8.75 9.58 -7.58
N LYS A 93 -7.63 8.90 -7.29
CA LYS A 93 -6.90 8.12 -8.30
C LYS A 93 -7.68 6.86 -8.69
N VAL A 94 -8.30 6.17 -7.73
CA VAL A 94 -9.09 4.96 -8.03
C VAL A 94 -10.22 5.26 -9.01
N SER A 95 -10.93 6.38 -8.85
CA SER A 95 -12.01 6.75 -9.77
C SER A 95 -11.52 6.96 -11.21
N LEU A 96 -10.31 7.53 -11.38
CA LEU A 96 -9.67 7.71 -12.69
C LEU A 96 -9.25 6.37 -13.30
N MET A 97 -8.65 5.48 -12.50
CA MET A 97 -8.24 4.15 -12.94
C MET A 97 -9.45 3.31 -13.37
N CYS A 98 -10.54 3.31 -12.60
CA CYS A 98 -11.76 2.57 -12.95
C CYS A 98 -12.37 3.05 -14.27
N ARG A 99 -12.42 4.37 -14.53
CA ARG A 99 -12.88 4.89 -15.83
C ARG A 99 -12.02 4.40 -16.97
N TYR A 100 -10.69 4.52 -16.83
CA TYR A 100 -9.76 4.04 -17.84
C TYR A 100 -9.88 2.54 -18.08
N PHE A 101 -10.05 1.73 -17.02
CA PHE A 101 -10.27 0.30 -17.13
C PHE A 101 -11.53 -0.05 -17.92
N ILE A 102 -12.66 0.61 -17.61
CA ILE A 102 -13.92 0.41 -18.32
C ILE A 102 -13.76 0.75 -19.81
N ASP A 103 -13.11 1.87 -20.13
CA ASP A 103 -12.87 2.28 -21.51
C ASP A 103 -11.92 1.32 -22.24
N LEU A 104 -10.92 0.76 -21.54
CA LEU A 104 -10.03 -0.26 -22.08
C LEU A 104 -10.77 -1.56 -22.39
N VAL A 105 -11.60 -2.06 -21.47
CA VAL A 105 -12.41 -3.27 -21.71
C VAL A 105 -13.37 -3.06 -22.88
N ARG A 106 -14.06 -1.91 -22.95
CA ARG A 106 -14.91 -1.58 -24.11
C ARG A 106 -14.14 -1.53 -25.42
N HIS A 107 -12.91 -1.00 -25.40
CA HIS A 107 -12.05 -0.98 -26.57
C HIS A 107 -11.67 -2.38 -27.04
N MET A 108 -11.36 -3.28 -26.10
CA MET A 108 -11.07 -4.68 -26.38
C MET A 108 -12.29 -5.38 -26.99
N ASP A 109 -13.47 -5.25 -26.36
CA ASP A 109 -14.72 -5.83 -26.84
C ASP A 109 -15.07 -5.34 -28.25
N ALA A 110 -14.99 -4.04 -28.50
CA ALA A 110 -15.36 -3.43 -29.78
C ALA A 110 -14.43 -3.84 -30.94
N ARG A 111 -13.21 -4.30 -30.63
CA ARG A 111 -12.20 -4.69 -31.63
C ARG A 111 -11.91 -6.19 -31.67
N GLY A 112 -12.55 -6.98 -30.79
CA GLY A 112 -12.31 -8.41 -30.68
C GLY A 112 -10.89 -8.74 -30.17
N TYR A 113 -10.37 -7.95 -29.23
CA TYR A 113 -9.09 -8.26 -28.59
C TYR A 113 -9.30 -9.12 -27.35
N ASP A 114 -8.60 -10.25 -27.27
CA ASP A 114 -8.67 -11.16 -26.12
C ASP A 114 -7.60 -10.87 -25.06
N THR A 115 -6.61 -10.03 -25.38
CA THR A 115 -5.46 -9.78 -24.50
C THR A 115 -4.98 -8.34 -24.58
N VAL A 116 -4.77 -7.74 -23.41
CA VAL A 116 -4.00 -6.51 -23.22
C VAL A 116 -2.85 -6.78 -22.25
N VAL A 117 -1.66 -6.33 -22.62
CA VAL A 117 -0.47 -6.42 -21.76
C VAL A 117 0.37 -5.16 -21.96
N PRO A 118 0.66 -4.39 -20.89
CA PRO A 118 1.63 -3.31 -21.01
C PRO A 118 3.03 -3.91 -21.16
N VAL A 119 3.85 -3.29 -22.01
CA VAL A 119 5.23 -3.72 -22.26
C VAL A 119 6.16 -2.66 -21.69
N ALA A 120 7.08 -3.09 -20.81
CA ALA A 120 8.13 -2.21 -20.30
C ALA A 120 9.11 -1.86 -21.43
N PRO A 121 9.62 -0.61 -21.50
CA PRO A 121 10.68 -0.26 -22.44
C PRO A 121 11.94 -1.08 -22.18
N SER A 122 12.69 -1.41 -23.23
CA SER A 122 13.97 -2.12 -23.09
C SER A 122 15.03 -1.21 -22.43
N GLY A 123 15.62 -1.64 -21.31
CA GLY A 123 16.86 -1.06 -20.76
C GLY A 123 16.71 -0.15 -19.54
N THR A 124 16.24 -0.69 -18.42
CA THR A 124 16.37 -0.07 -17.09
C THR A 124 17.35 -0.84 -16.24
#